data_AF-A0A1F7BRR4-F1
#
_entry.id   AF-A0A1F7BRR4-F1
#
_cell.length_a   1.000
_cell.length_b   1.000
_cell.length_c   1.000
_cell.angle_alpha   90.00
_cell.angle_beta   90.00
_cell.angle_gamma   90.00
#
_symmetry.space_group_name_H-M   'P 1'
#
loop_
_entity.id
_entity.type
_entity.pdbx_description
1 polymer ?
#
loop_
_entity_poly.entity_id
_entity_poly.type
_entity_poly.pdbx_seq_one_letter_code
_entity_poly.pdbx_strand_id
1 'polypeptide(L)'
;MSTDNELSFVVESPQGLHVRPADRVVQYTKNLSQTHPGVTLLIDQPSDEIPDATLRTVCGPGPYPTNSILSLLSLAAIGRRFQFILRGPEEKVLSLIGEVEQSIREILQ
;
A
#
# COMPACT_ATOMS: atom_id res chain seq x y z
N MET A 1 -13.35 20.82 11.65
CA MET A 1 -13.54 19.36 11.54
C MET A 1 -12.56 18.90 10.49
N SER A 2 -11.45 18.27 10.86
CA SER A 2 -10.54 17.68 9.87
C SER A 2 -11.18 16.39 9.38
N THR A 3 -11.83 16.45 8.23
CA THR A 3 -12.26 15.27 7.49
C THR A 3 -11.02 14.67 6.86
N ASP A 4 -10.45 13.71 7.55
CA ASP A 4 -9.45 12.81 6.98
C ASP A 4 -10.14 12.07 5.83
N ASN A 5 -9.60 12.20 4.63
CA ASN A 5 -10.12 11.57 3.42
C ASN A 5 -9.28 10.34 3.09
N GLU A 6 -9.93 9.34 2.49
CA GLU A 6 -9.30 8.08 2.13
C GLU A 6 -9.56 7.79 0.65
N LEU A 7 -8.50 7.73 -0.13
CA LEU A 7 -8.57 7.30 -1.53
C LEU A 7 -7.79 6.02 -1.71
N SER A 8 -8.42 5.03 -2.35
CA SER A 8 -7.77 3.77 -2.66
C SER A 8 -7.55 3.59 -4.16
N PHE A 9 -6.42 3.01 -4.53
CA PHE A 9 -6.09 2.64 -5.90
C PHE A 9 -5.50 1.22 -5.93
N VAL A 10 -5.60 0.56 -7.08
CA VAL A 10 -5.14 -0.82 -7.24
C VAL A 10 -3.96 -0.86 -8.20
N VAL A 11 -2.88 -1.51 -7.77
CA VAL A 11 -1.69 -1.75 -8.58
C VAL A 11 -1.44 -3.24 -8.74
N GLU A 12 -1.20 -3.64 -9.98
CA GLU A 12 -0.77 -5.00 -10.30
C GLU A 12 0.77 -5.04 -10.43
N SER A 13 1.40 -5.98 -9.76
CA SER A 13 2.81 -6.30 -9.88
C SER A 13 2.98 -7.66 -10.56
N PRO A 14 3.48 -7.71 -11.80
CA PRO A 14 3.65 -8.97 -12.53
C PRO A 14 4.63 -9.93 -11.83
N GLN A 15 5.59 -9.38 -11.09
CA GLN A 15 6.63 -10.12 -10.36
C GLN A 15 6.26 -10.41 -8.89
N GLY A 16 5.12 -9.90 -8.41
CA GLY A 16 4.76 -9.90 -7.00
C GLY A 16 5.68 -8.99 -6.16
N LEU A 17 5.33 -8.79 -4.90
CA LEU A 17 5.97 -7.81 -4.01
C LEU A 17 7.22 -8.39 -3.30
N HIS A 18 8.22 -8.83 -4.06
CA HIS A 18 9.45 -9.38 -3.48
C HIS A 18 10.28 -8.33 -2.70
N VAL A 19 11.36 -8.75 -2.03
CA VAL A 19 12.12 -7.92 -1.07
C VAL A 19 12.52 -6.54 -1.61
N ARG A 20 12.93 -6.44 -2.88
CA ARG A 20 13.36 -5.17 -3.48
C ARG A 20 12.22 -4.16 -3.69
N PRO A 21 11.12 -4.49 -4.39
CA PRO A 21 9.99 -3.58 -4.52
C PRO A 21 9.33 -3.29 -3.17
N ALA A 22 9.26 -4.26 -2.25
CA ALA A 22 8.77 -4.02 -0.89
C ALA A 22 9.61 -2.96 -0.15
N ASP A 23 10.94 -3.07 -0.19
CA ASP A 23 11.84 -2.08 0.42
C ASP A 23 11.64 -0.69 -0.18
N ARG A 24 11.50 -0.60 -1.51
CA ARG A 24 11.25 0.68 -2.20
C ARG A 24 9.91 1.30 -1.80
N VAL A 25 8.83 0.51 -1.67
CA VAL A 25 7.54 1.01 -1.16
C VAL A 25 7.66 1.53 0.27
N VAL A 26 8.45 0.86 1.13
CA VAL A 26 8.72 1.33 2.51
C VAL A 26 9.47 2.65 2.50
N GLN A 27 10.53 2.77 1.70
CA GLN A 27 11.31 3.99 1.59
C GLN A 27 10.45 5.15 1.06
N TYR A 28 9.65 4.88 0.02
CA TYR A 28 8.71 5.86 -0.53
C TYR A 28 7.71 6.33 0.54
N THR A 29 7.09 5.39 1.26
CA THR A 29 6.12 5.70 2.32
C THR A 29 6.74 6.57 3.41
N LYS A 30 7.96 6.23 3.85
CA LYS A 30 8.68 7.01 4.88
C LYS A 30 8.94 8.43 4.40
N ASN A 31 9.40 8.60 3.16
CA ASN A 31 9.63 9.92 2.57
C ASN A 31 8.34 10.72 2.40
N LEU A 32 7.24 10.06 2.00
CA LEU A 32 5.93 10.66 1.86
C LEU A 32 5.42 11.21 3.20
N SER A 33 5.47 10.41 4.27
CA SER A 33 5.04 10.87 5.61
C SER A 33 5.94 11.96 6.20
N GLN A 34 7.22 11.99 5.83
CA GLN A 34 8.15 13.07 6.22
C GLN A 34 7.87 14.38 5.48
N THR A 35 7.58 14.30 4.18
CA THR A 35 7.35 15.46 3.32
C THR A 35 5.92 16.01 3.49
N HIS A 36 4.97 15.13 3.77
CA HIS A 36 3.55 15.44 3.93
C HIS A 36 3.05 14.95 5.30
N PRO A 37 3.33 15.68 6.40
CA PRO A 37 2.84 15.30 7.72
C PRO A 37 1.31 15.22 7.71
N GLY A 38 0.79 14.16 8.33
CA GLY A 38 -0.63 13.81 8.34
C GLY A 38 -1.09 12.95 7.16
N VAL A 39 -0.20 12.60 6.21
CA VAL A 39 -0.49 11.66 5.13
C VAL A 39 0.11 10.29 5.47
N THR A 40 -0.73 9.27 5.36
CA THR A 40 -0.38 7.87 5.61
C THR A 40 -0.72 7.05 4.37
N LEU A 41 0.22 6.20 3.94
CA LEU A 41 -0.04 5.18 2.94
C LEU A 41 -0.25 3.84 3.65
N LEU A 42 -1.31 3.15 3.26
CA LEU A 42 -1.64 1.81 3.72
C LEU A 42 -1.73 0.90 2.51
N ILE A 43 -1.56 -0.40 2.75
CA ILE A 43 -1.75 -1.44 1.76
C ILE A 43 -2.75 -2.45 2.30
N ASP A 44 -3.66 -2.85 1.44
CA ASP A 44 -4.64 -3.90 1.68
C ASP A 44 -4.58 -4.91 0.54
N GLN A 45 -4.94 -6.14 0.84
CA GLN A 45 -5.01 -7.21 -0.15
C GLN A 45 -6.48 -7.60 -0.32
N PRO A 46 -7.04 -7.44 -1.54
CA PRO A 46 -8.43 -7.84 -1.77
C PRO A 46 -8.60 -9.34 -1.50
N SER A 47 -9.57 -9.68 -0.64
CA SER A 47 -9.83 -11.07 -0.20
C SER A 47 -10.16 -12.05 -1.32
N ASP A 48 -10.58 -11.57 -2.50
CA ASP A 48 -11.02 -12.40 -3.63
C ASP A 48 -9.92 -13.28 -4.28
N GLU A 49 -8.63 -13.01 -4.03
CA GLU A 49 -7.52 -13.76 -4.65
C GLU A 49 -6.78 -14.72 -3.69
N ILE A 50 -7.23 -14.87 -2.43
CA ILE A 50 -6.53 -15.73 -1.46
C ILE A 50 -7.21 -17.11 -1.40
N PRO A 51 -6.56 -18.20 -1.88
CA PRO A 51 -7.09 -19.54 -1.69
C PRO A 51 -7.22 -19.85 -0.19
N ASP A 52 -8.47 -20.14 0.17
CA ASP A 52 -9.05 -20.24 1.50
C ASP A 52 -8.33 -21.28 2.38
N ALA A 53 -7.74 -20.86 3.51
CA ALA A 53 -7.63 -21.57 4.80
C ALA A 53 -6.30 -21.30 5.55
N THR A 54 -5.14 -21.40 4.90
CA THR A 54 -3.84 -21.34 5.61
C THR A 54 -3.28 -19.91 5.73
N LEU A 55 -3.72 -19.01 4.85
CA LEU A 55 -3.14 -17.68 4.65
C LEU A 55 -3.87 -16.55 5.38
N ARG A 56 -5.13 -16.79 5.79
CA ARG A 56 -5.94 -15.83 6.58
C ARG A 56 -5.30 -15.47 7.92
N THR A 57 -4.45 -16.34 8.45
CA THR A 57 -3.77 -16.14 9.75
C THR A 57 -2.54 -15.23 9.65
N VAL A 58 -1.93 -15.09 8.47
CA VAL A 58 -0.68 -14.32 8.28
C VAL A 58 -0.96 -12.90 7.77
N CYS A 59 -2.00 -12.74 6.96
CA CYS A 59 -2.39 -11.46 6.35
C CYS A 59 -3.82 -11.09 6.72
N GLY A 60 -4.17 -11.07 8.01
CA GLY A 60 -5.49 -10.64 8.52
C GLY A 60 -6.20 -9.47 7.77
N PRO A 61 -7.53 -9.34 7.94
CA PRO A 61 -8.41 -8.63 7.00
C PRO A 61 -8.40 -7.10 7.12
N GLY A 62 -7.24 -6.47 7.33
CA GLY A 62 -7.16 -5.03 7.56
C GLY A 62 -5.98 -4.38 6.87
N PRO A 63 -6.07 -3.06 6.60
CA PRO A 63 -5.01 -2.31 5.94
C PRO A 63 -3.76 -2.27 6.82
N TYR A 64 -2.62 -2.63 6.22
CA TYR A 64 -1.32 -2.67 6.86
C TYR A 64 -0.55 -1.38 6.61
N PRO A 65 0.23 -0.89 7.59
CA PRO A 65 1.12 0.23 7.36
C PRO A 65 2.25 -0.18 6.40
N THR A 66 2.40 0.57 5.30
CA THR A 66 3.43 0.28 4.28
C THR A 66 4.84 0.66 4.72
N ASN A 67 5.01 1.25 5.91
CA ASN A 67 6.33 1.58 6.48
C ASN A 67 7.07 0.36 7.06
N SER A 68 6.44 -0.82 7.06
CA SER A 68 6.99 -2.08 7.56
C SER A 68 7.17 -3.08 6.42
N ILE A 69 8.43 -3.40 6.10
CA ILE A 69 8.77 -4.35 5.04
C ILE A 69 8.23 -5.76 5.33
N LEU A 70 8.16 -6.15 6.61
CA LEU A 70 7.65 -7.45 7.01
C LEU A 70 6.16 -7.59 6.71
N SER A 71 5.38 -6.51 6.90
CA SER A 71 3.96 -6.47 6.55
C SER A 71 3.76 -6.57 5.03
N LEU A 72 4.63 -5.94 4.23
CA LEU A 72 4.59 -6.05 2.77
C LEU A 72 4.98 -7.44 2.28
N LEU A 73 6.01 -8.04 2.85
CA LEU A 73 6.48 -9.36 2.47
C LEU A 73 5.50 -10.47 2.82
N SER A 74 4.70 -10.32 3.88
CA SER A 74 3.58 -11.21 4.17
C SER A 74 2.52 -11.18 3.06
N LEU A 75 2.18 -9.99 2.53
CA LEU A 75 1.21 -9.82 1.44
C LEU A 75 1.77 -10.30 0.09
N ALA A 76 3.07 -10.13 -0.12
CA ALA A 76 3.78 -10.46 -1.34
C ALA A 76 3.77 -11.93 -1.74
N ALA A 77 3.63 -12.83 -0.77
CA ALA A 77 3.77 -14.26 -0.99
C ALA A 77 2.59 -14.88 -1.78
N ILE A 78 1.53 -14.10 -2.07
CA ILE A 78 0.19 -14.68 -2.31
C ILE A 78 -0.56 -14.00 -3.48
N GLY A 79 -0.17 -12.80 -3.93
CA GLY A 79 -0.94 -12.08 -4.95
C GLY A 79 -0.10 -11.20 -5.87
N ARG A 80 -0.66 -10.87 -7.04
CA ARG A 80 -0.11 -9.89 -7.99
C ARG A 80 -0.85 -8.56 -7.94
N ARG A 81 -1.91 -8.44 -7.14
CA ARG A 81 -2.77 -7.26 -7.08
C ARG A 81 -2.82 -6.73 -5.66
N PHE A 82 -2.54 -5.44 -5.50
CA PHE A 82 -2.45 -4.76 -4.22
C PHE A 82 -3.33 -3.52 -4.24
N GLN A 83 -4.13 -3.32 -3.19
CA GLN A 83 -4.90 -2.10 -2.99
C GLN A 83 -4.11 -1.19 -2.07
N PHE A 84 -3.76 -0.01 -2.54
CA PHE A 84 -3.13 1.02 -1.72
C PHE A 84 -4.16 2.03 -1.29
N ILE A 85 -4.06 2.52 -0.07
CA ILE A 85 -4.99 3.50 0.51
C ILE A 85 -4.16 4.68 0.99
N LEU A 86 -4.41 5.85 0.39
CA LEU A 86 -3.83 7.11 0.80
C LEU A 86 -4.83 7.81 1.73
N ARG A 87 -4.39 8.03 2.97
CA ARG A 87 -5.20 8.62 4.04
C ARG A 87 -4.57 9.94 4.50
N GLY A 88 -5.36 10.99 4.66
CA GLY A 88 -4.89 12.28 5.15
C GLY A 88 -5.86 13.43 4.89
N PRO A 89 -5.43 14.69 5.08
CA PRO A 89 -6.25 15.86 4.76
C PRO A 89 -6.69 15.85 3.29
N GLU A 90 -7.98 16.09 3.03
CA GLU A 90 -8.59 16.01 1.70
C GLU A 90 -7.78 16.71 0.60
N GLU A 91 -7.38 17.96 0.82
CA GLU A 91 -6.59 18.75 -0.14
C GLU A 91 -5.25 18.07 -0.50
N LYS A 92 -4.60 17.45 0.49
CA LYS A 92 -3.34 16.73 0.27
C LYS A 92 -3.57 15.42 -0.46
N VAL A 93 -4.57 14.66 -0.06
CA VAL A 93 -4.89 13.35 -0.67
C VAL A 93 -5.25 13.54 -2.14
N LEU A 94 -6.11 14.50 -2.47
CA LEU A 94 -6.49 14.80 -3.85
C LEU A 94 -5.31 15.29 -4.70
N SER A 95 -4.39 16.07 -4.12
CA SER A 95 -3.21 16.56 -4.83
C SER A 95 -2.14 15.49 -5.04
N LEU A 96 -2.04 14.49 -4.15
CA LEU A 96 -0.94 13.52 -4.14
C LEU A 96 -1.32 12.17 -4.77
N ILE A 97 -2.60 11.81 -4.80
CA ILE A 97 -3.06 10.47 -5.21
C ILE A 97 -2.49 10.04 -6.58
N GLY A 98 -2.46 10.94 -7.56
CA GLY A 98 -1.92 10.63 -8.89
C GLY A 98 -0.41 10.39 -8.91
N GLU A 99 0.35 11.18 -8.15
CA GLU A 99 1.81 11.01 -8.03
C GLU A 99 2.16 9.73 -7.26
N VAL A 100 1.44 9.48 -6.17
CA VAL A 100 1.60 8.30 -5.32
C VAL A 100 1.28 7.04 -6.12
N GLU A 101 0.16 7.03 -6.84
CA GLU A 101 -0.21 5.91 -7.70
C GLU A 101 0.85 5.62 -8.75
N GLN A 102 1.32 6.64 -9.47
CA GLN A 102 2.34 6.48 -10.50
C GLN A 102 3.66 5.96 -9.92
N SER A 103 4.12 6.54 -8.81
CA SER A 103 5.36 6.12 -8.15
C SER A 103 5.30 4.66 -7.69
N ILE A 104 4.17 4.24 -7.11
CA ILE A 104 3.97 2.85 -6.69
C ILE A 104 3.93 1.93 -7.91
N ARG A 105 3.26 2.31 -9.01
CA ARG A 105 3.28 1.53 -10.25
C ARG A 105 4.70 1.33 -10.77
N GLU A 106 5.53 2.37 -10.79
CA GLU A 106 6.93 2.28 -11.22
C GLU A 106 7.80 1.41 -10.29
N ILE A 107 7.53 1.44 -8.98
CA ILE A 107 8.24 0.58 -8.02
C ILE A 107 7.89 -0.91 -8.22
N LEU A 108 6.67 -1.20 -8.68
CA LEU A 108 6.11 -2.55 -8.76
C LEU A 108 6.22 -3.22 -10.15
N GLN A 109 6.70 -2.52 -11.17
CA GLN A 109 7.06 -3.07 -12.50
C GLN A 109 8.40 -3.83 -12.47
#